data_AF-A0A966C011-F1
#
_entry.id   AF-A0A966C011-F1
#
_cell.length_a   1.000
_cell.length_b   1.000
_cell.length_c   1.000
_cell.angle_alpha   90.00
_cell.angle_beta   90.00
_cell.angle_gamma   90.00
#
_symmetry.space_group_name_H-M   'P 1'
#
loop_
_entity.id
_entity.type
_entity.pdbx_description
1 polymer ?
#
loop_
_entity_poly.entity_id
_entity_poly.type
_entity_poly.pdbx_seq_one_letter_code
_entity_poly.pdbx_strand_id
1 'polypeptide(L)'
;MSSEEIRRLYLDFFRSKNHVVIPSASLIPENDPTVLFTTAGMHPLVPYLMGQKHPQGQRLVNVQKCVRTGDIDDVGGATRHTFFEMLGNWSLGGYFKKEAIEMSWEFLTSPKWLNLDKNRLAVSVFAGDSDAPFDEESFNIWKNLGVSEKRIAKLPKKNNWWGPAGETGPCGPDTEMFYWVGNADKIPEGFNDDNGLWVEIWNDVFMQFNKNSQGKYEKLVQQNVDTGMGLERVLAAINGFNDNYKTELFGPLIQKIEELSGKKYGESLEITRAMRIIVDHIKAATFILGDERWLMPSNVGAGYVLRRLIRRAVRNGFSLGIKEIFTSKIAEEVIKIYSEVYPELGKNKDFIISQLNKEEEKFNETLEKGLKEFEHLKAISGRDAFNLYQTYGFPFEITKELAEEKGM
;
A
#
# COMPACT_ATOMS: atom_id res chain seq x y z
N MET A 1 -15.56 -5.13 -12.62
CA MET A 1 -15.99 -4.19 -11.57
C MET A 1 -14.98 -3.06 -11.52
N SER A 2 -15.44 -1.81 -11.47
CA SER A 2 -14.57 -0.63 -11.36
C SER A 2 -14.10 -0.39 -9.92
N SER A 3 -13.05 0.40 -9.76
CA SER A 3 -12.55 0.87 -8.47
C SER A 3 -13.59 1.68 -7.71
N GLU A 4 -14.36 2.51 -8.40
CA GLU A 4 -15.47 3.29 -7.84
C GLU A 4 -16.57 2.39 -7.30
N GLU A 5 -16.96 1.35 -8.05
CA GLU A 5 -17.93 0.36 -7.62
C GLU A 5 -17.48 -0.37 -6.36
N ILE A 6 -16.20 -0.78 -6.28
CA ILE A 6 -15.67 -1.47 -5.09
C ILE A 6 -15.69 -0.54 -3.86
N ARG A 7 -15.21 0.71 -3.99
CA ARG A 7 -15.26 1.70 -2.89
C ARG A 7 -16.70 1.87 -2.39
N ARG A 8 -17.64 2.07 -3.31
CA ARG A 8 -19.06 2.24 -2.99
C ARG A 8 -19.65 1.01 -2.31
N LEU A 9 -19.44 -0.19 -2.86
CA LEU A 9 -19.95 -1.43 -2.28
C LEU A 9 -19.42 -1.67 -0.87
N TYR A 10 -18.13 -1.39 -0.62
CA TYR A 10 -17.54 -1.53 0.71
C TYR A 10 -18.17 -0.58 1.73
N LEU A 11 -18.29 0.71 1.39
CA LEU A 11 -18.91 1.70 2.26
C LEU A 11 -20.40 1.40 2.50
N ASP A 12 -21.14 1.00 1.46
CA ASP A 12 -22.55 0.63 1.55
C ASP A 12 -22.76 -0.63 2.41
N PHE A 13 -21.89 -1.63 2.27
CA PHE A 13 -21.91 -2.84 3.08
C PHE A 13 -21.77 -2.50 4.57
N PHE A 14 -20.71 -1.80 4.95
CA PHE A 14 -20.46 -1.48 6.35
C PHE A 14 -21.48 -0.49 6.93
N ARG A 15 -22.01 0.44 6.11
CA ARG A 15 -23.15 1.28 6.50
C ARG A 15 -24.37 0.43 6.84
N SER A 16 -24.65 -0.62 6.07
CA SER A 16 -25.74 -1.58 6.37
C SER A 16 -25.49 -2.40 7.65
N LYS A 17 -24.25 -2.44 8.14
CA LYS A 17 -23.83 -3.04 9.42
C LYS A 17 -23.64 -2.00 10.54
N ASN A 18 -24.26 -0.83 10.41
CA ASN A 18 -24.24 0.28 11.37
C ASN A 18 -22.86 0.90 11.59
N HIS A 19 -21.96 0.87 10.61
CA HIS A 19 -20.73 1.66 10.64
C HIS A 19 -20.99 3.06 10.11
N VAL A 20 -20.42 4.05 10.77
CA VAL A 20 -20.43 5.43 10.31
C VAL A 20 -19.29 5.63 9.33
N VAL A 21 -19.60 6.17 8.15
CA VAL A 21 -18.60 6.54 7.15
C VAL A 21 -17.88 7.79 7.63
N ILE A 22 -16.56 7.70 7.79
CA ILE A 22 -15.68 8.84 8.12
C ILE A 22 -14.82 9.20 6.90
N PRO A 23 -14.35 10.46 6.77
CA PRO A 23 -13.47 10.84 5.68
C PRO A 23 -12.11 10.14 5.77
N SER A 24 -11.43 10.05 4.63
CA SER A 24 -10.01 9.72 4.57
C SER A 24 -9.19 10.82 5.25
N ALA A 25 -8.24 10.47 6.11
CA ALA A 25 -7.32 11.44 6.70
C ALA A 25 -6.25 11.88 5.70
N SER A 26 -5.60 13.01 6.02
CA SER A 26 -4.40 13.50 5.35
C SER A 26 -3.30 12.44 5.27
N LEU A 27 -2.54 12.43 4.17
CA LEU A 27 -1.34 11.62 4.03
C LEU A 27 -0.22 12.07 4.97
N ILE A 28 -0.25 13.34 5.39
CA ILE A 28 0.74 13.94 6.28
C ILE A 28 0.11 14.03 7.68
N PRO A 29 0.58 13.25 8.68
CA PRO A 29 0.06 13.26 10.04
C PRO A 29 0.21 14.63 10.73
N GLU A 30 -0.70 14.97 11.66
CA GLU A 30 -0.68 16.27 12.38
C GLU A 30 0.14 16.26 13.64
N ASN A 31 -0.02 15.21 14.42
CA ASN A 31 0.42 15.16 15.80
C ASN A 31 1.21 13.89 16.10
N ASP A 32 1.81 13.29 15.06
CA ASP A 32 2.64 12.10 15.21
C ASP A 32 4.03 12.34 14.64
N PRO A 33 5.03 12.67 15.48
CA PRO A 33 6.40 12.87 15.03
C PRO A 33 7.12 11.56 14.72
N THR A 34 6.51 10.38 14.98
CA THR A 34 7.15 9.08 14.82
C THR A 34 7.00 8.51 13.40
N VAL A 35 6.06 9.04 12.61
CA VAL A 35 5.78 8.60 11.24
C VAL A 35 5.85 9.77 10.26
N LEU A 36 6.36 9.50 9.05
CA LEU A 36 6.43 10.51 7.97
C LEU A 36 5.11 10.66 7.20
N PHE A 37 4.37 9.57 7.07
CA PHE A 37 3.11 9.52 6.33
C PHE A 37 2.10 8.62 7.05
N THR A 38 0.82 8.82 6.75
CA THR A 38 -0.26 7.88 7.10
C THR A 38 -0.08 6.58 6.31
N THR A 39 0.26 5.48 6.98
CA THR A 39 0.60 4.20 6.31
C THR A 39 -0.53 3.15 6.35
N ALA A 40 -1.56 3.40 7.18
CA ALA A 40 -2.73 2.54 7.36
C ALA A 40 -3.95 3.37 7.81
N GLY A 41 -5.15 2.82 7.59
CA GLY A 41 -6.42 3.41 8.04
C GLY A 41 -6.54 3.60 9.55
N MET A 42 -5.82 2.79 10.34
CA MET A 42 -5.82 2.90 11.80
C MET A 42 -5.01 4.06 12.36
N HIS A 43 -4.04 4.61 11.60
CA HIS A 43 -3.11 5.63 12.11
C HIS A 43 -3.85 6.86 12.69
N PRO A 44 -4.83 7.47 12.01
CA PRO A 44 -5.61 8.58 12.56
C PRO A 44 -6.51 8.17 13.73
N LEU A 45 -6.70 6.86 13.94
CA LEU A 45 -7.61 6.30 14.93
C LEU A 45 -6.91 5.82 16.21
N VAL A 46 -5.57 5.85 16.26
CA VAL A 46 -4.77 5.40 17.41
C VAL A 46 -5.28 5.93 18.76
N PRO A 47 -5.62 7.24 18.93
CA PRO A 47 -6.12 7.72 20.21
C PRO A 47 -7.40 7.00 20.67
N TYR A 48 -8.27 6.63 19.73
CA TYR A 48 -9.55 5.97 20.04
C TYR A 48 -9.39 4.47 20.26
N LEU A 49 -8.43 3.85 19.56
CA LEU A 49 -8.00 2.47 19.81
C LEU A 49 -7.39 2.31 21.21
N MET A 50 -6.77 3.38 21.73
CA MET A 50 -6.28 3.49 23.11
C MET A 50 -7.39 3.76 24.15
N GLY A 51 -8.65 3.86 23.73
CA GLY A 51 -9.81 4.00 24.62
C GLY A 51 -10.42 5.40 24.69
N GLN A 52 -9.93 6.38 23.92
CA GLN A 52 -10.65 7.63 23.75
C GLN A 52 -11.96 7.40 22.97
N LYS A 53 -13.02 8.15 23.30
CA LYS A 53 -14.28 8.05 22.57
C LYS A 53 -14.20 8.81 21.25
N HIS A 54 -14.49 8.13 20.14
CA HIS A 54 -14.61 8.78 18.84
C HIS A 54 -15.95 9.52 18.74
N PRO A 55 -16.00 10.76 18.21
CA PRO A 55 -17.21 11.58 18.17
C PRO A 55 -18.34 10.98 17.31
N GLN A 56 -17.99 10.15 16.33
CA GLN A 56 -18.93 9.47 15.44
C GLN A 56 -19.38 8.08 15.96
N GLY A 57 -18.99 7.69 17.18
CA GLY A 57 -19.36 6.40 17.78
C GLY A 57 -18.29 5.31 17.63
N GLN A 58 -18.70 4.06 17.81
CA GLN A 58 -17.78 2.92 18.00
C GLN A 58 -17.53 2.08 16.75
N ARG A 59 -18.30 2.26 15.68
CA ARG A 59 -18.20 1.49 14.44
C ARG A 59 -17.94 2.44 13.30
N LEU A 60 -16.75 2.38 12.70
CA LEU A 60 -16.29 3.35 11.70
C LEU A 60 -15.88 2.63 10.42
N VAL A 61 -16.05 3.28 9.27
CA VAL A 61 -15.57 2.75 7.98
C VAL A 61 -15.07 3.88 7.10
N ASN A 62 -14.00 3.67 6.35
CA ASN A 62 -13.55 4.59 5.31
C ASN A 62 -12.74 3.91 4.19
N VAL A 63 -12.28 4.73 3.25
CA VAL A 63 -11.21 4.40 2.31
C VAL A 63 -10.05 5.35 2.59
N GLN A 64 -9.01 4.84 3.26
CA GLN A 64 -7.85 5.63 3.64
C GLN A 64 -6.81 5.69 2.51
N LYS A 65 -6.36 6.89 2.18
CA LYS A 65 -5.15 7.13 1.38
C LYS A 65 -3.93 6.74 2.22
N CYS A 66 -3.07 5.86 1.71
CA CYS A 66 -1.90 5.37 2.44
C CYS A 66 -0.63 5.59 1.63
N VAL A 67 0.46 5.96 2.31
CA VAL A 67 1.83 5.92 1.75
C VAL A 67 2.69 5.03 2.64
N ARG A 68 3.25 3.94 2.09
CA ARG A 68 4.13 3.01 2.82
C ARG A 68 5.56 3.14 2.33
N THR A 69 6.40 3.74 3.16
CA THR A 69 7.83 3.91 2.82
C THR A 69 8.62 2.61 2.85
N GLY A 70 8.17 1.62 3.64
CA GLY A 70 8.81 0.30 3.72
C GLY A 70 8.64 -0.55 2.46
N ASP A 71 7.60 -0.32 1.67
CA ASP A 71 7.32 -1.07 0.43
C ASP A 71 8.02 -0.45 -0.81
N ILE A 72 8.64 0.73 -0.67
CA ILE A 72 9.23 1.51 -1.79
C ILE A 72 10.28 0.71 -2.58
N ASP A 73 11.03 -0.16 -1.92
CA ASP A 73 12.09 -0.95 -2.56
C ASP A 73 11.53 -2.17 -3.31
N ASP A 74 10.34 -2.66 -2.91
CA ASP A 74 9.67 -3.79 -3.56
C ASP A 74 8.79 -3.37 -4.76
N VAL A 75 8.59 -2.05 -4.95
CA VAL A 75 7.88 -1.50 -6.11
C VAL A 75 8.56 -1.94 -7.42
N GLY A 76 7.74 -2.22 -8.43
CA GLY A 76 8.16 -2.88 -9.67
C GLY A 76 7.73 -4.36 -9.74
N GLY A 77 7.37 -4.95 -8.60
CA GLY A 77 6.59 -6.19 -8.54
C GLY A 77 5.14 -6.01 -8.98
N ALA A 78 4.32 -7.06 -8.89
CA ALA A 78 2.95 -7.05 -9.43
C ALA A 78 1.89 -6.45 -8.47
N THR A 79 2.16 -6.43 -7.16
CA THR A 79 1.11 -6.24 -6.13
C THR A 79 1.43 -5.20 -5.04
N ARG A 80 2.66 -4.67 -5.01
CA ARG A 80 3.12 -3.67 -4.02
C ARG A 80 3.20 -2.28 -4.65
N HIS A 81 2.84 -1.29 -3.83
CA HIS A 81 2.72 0.12 -4.21
C HIS A 81 3.24 1.00 -3.08
N THR A 82 3.81 2.14 -3.43
CA THR A 82 4.15 3.20 -2.47
C THR A 82 2.88 3.86 -1.95
N PHE A 83 1.97 4.22 -2.87
CA PHE A 83 0.66 4.77 -2.56
C PHE A 83 -0.45 3.79 -2.94
N PHE A 84 -1.38 3.57 -2.03
CA PHE A 84 -2.55 2.73 -2.26
C PHE A 84 -3.72 3.18 -1.40
N GLU A 85 -4.90 2.66 -1.72
CA GLU A 85 -6.10 2.88 -0.93
C GLU A 85 -6.39 1.66 -0.06
N MET A 86 -6.56 1.92 1.24
CA MET A 86 -6.94 0.91 2.21
C MET A 86 -8.40 1.10 2.58
N LEU A 87 -9.25 0.14 2.21
CA LEU A 87 -10.62 0.09 2.70
C LEU A 87 -10.59 -0.53 4.09
N GLY A 88 -11.03 0.22 5.10
CA GLY A 88 -10.96 -0.21 6.48
C GLY A 88 -12.26 -0.01 7.23
N ASN A 89 -12.55 -0.92 8.15
CA ASN A 89 -13.60 -0.82 9.14
C ASN A 89 -13.03 -1.06 10.53
N TRP A 90 -13.58 -0.35 11.52
CA TRP A 90 -13.08 -0.36 12.89
C TRP A 90 -14.20 -0.61 13.89
N SER A 91 -13.87 -1.43 14.89
CA SER A 91 -14.64 -1.57 16.12
C SER A 91 -13.84 -1.01 17.28
N LEU A 92 -14.35 0.07 17.88
CA LEU A 92 -13.75 0.75 19.02
C LEU A 92 -14.45 0.30 20.31
N GLY A 93 -14.14 -0.90 20.77
CA GLY A 93 -14.82 -1.53 21.91
C GLY A 93 -16.26 -1.95 21.62
N GLY A 94 -16.60 -2.20 20.36
CA GLY A 94 -17.92 -2.67 19.92
C GLY A 94 -17.96 -4.19 19.77
N TYR A 95 -17.86 -4.66 18.53
CA TYR A 95 -17.73 -6.08 18.20
C TYR A 95 -16.26 -6.55 18.16
N PHE A 96 -16.05 -7.86 18.07
CA PHE A 96 -14.72 -8.46 17.98
C PHE A 96 -14.66 -9.57 16.91
N LYS A 97 -13.77 -10.56 17.07
CA LYS A 97 -13.43 -11.59 16.08
C LYS A 97 -14.61 -12.20 15.31
N LYS A 98 -15.61 -12.74 16.01
CA LYS A 98 -16.74 -13.43 15.38
C LYS A 98 -17.47 -12.55 14.36
N GLU A 99 -17.94 -11.38 14.79
CA GLU A 99 -18.69 -10.47 13.91
C GLU A 99 -17.79 -9.90 12.82
N ALA A 100 -16.52 -9.61 13.12
CA ALA A 100 -15.54 -9.12 12.14
C ALA A 100 -15.37 -10.12 10.98
N ILE A 101 -15.01 -11.36 11.31
CA ILE A 101 -14.75 -12.43 10.34
C ILE A 101 -16.02 -12.78 9.55
N GLU A 102 -17.18 -12.84 10.22
CA GLU A 102 -18.48 -13.08 9.56
C GLU A 102 -18.81 -11.96 8.54
N MET A 103 -18.54 -10.70 8.88
CA MET A 103 -18.73 -9.58 7.95
C MET A 103 -17.73 -9.61 6.79
N SER A 104 -16.45 -9.87 7.06
CA SER A 104 -15.41 -10.01 6.03
C SER A 104 -15.77 -11.10 5.03
N TRP A 105 -16.20 -12.27 5.52
CA TRP A 105 -16.64 -13.37 4.67
C TRP A 105 -17.92 -13.06 3.88
N GLU A 106 -18.90 -12.38 4.48
CA GLU A 106 -20.12 -11.96 3.79
C GLU A 106 -19.78 -11.00 2.64
N PHE A 107 -18.96 -9.99 2.90
CA PHE A 107 -18.59 -9.00 1.88
C PHE A 107 -17.86 -9.63 0.71
N LEU A 108 -16.91 -10.53 0.99
CA LEU A 108 -16.12 -11.20 -0.05
C LEU A 108 -16.99 -12.16 -0.89
N THR A 109 -17.90 -12.92 -0.27
CA THR A 109 -18.48 -14.12 -0.91
C THR A 109 -19.97 -14.04 -1.22
N SER A 110 -20.69 -13.06 -0.68
CA SER A 110 -22.12 -12.93 -0.93
C SER A 110 -22.39 -12.47 -2.37
N PRO A 111 -23.40 -13.03 -3.07
CA PRO A 111 -23.84 -12.55 -4.38
C PRO A 111 -24.30 -11.09 -4.40
N LYS A 112 -24.61 -10.52 -3.24
CA LYS A 112 -25.01 -9.12 -3.09
C LYS A 112 -23.82 -8.14 -3.16
N TRP A 113 -22.61 -8.62 -2.86
CA TRP A 113 -21.42 -7.79 -2.68
C TRP A 113 -20.36 -8.14 -3.74
N LEU A 114 -19.17 -8.63 -3.34
CA LEU A 114 -18.11 -8.94 -4.31
C LEU A 114 -18.30 -10.27 -5.03
N ASN A 115 -19.08 -11.20 -4.46
CA ASN A 115 -19.37 -12.50 -5.05
C ASN A 115 -18.11 -13.27 -5.53
N LEU A 116 -17.04 -13.21 -4.75
CA LEU A 116 -15.81 -13.93 -5.07
C LEU A 116 -16.01 -15.44 -4.95
N ASP A 117 -15.31 -16.19 -5.79
CA ASP A 117 -15.32 -17.66 -5.72
C ASP A 117 -14.67 -18.14 -4.42
N LYS A 118 -15.47 -18.78 -3.58
CA LYS A 118 -15.05 -19.33 -2.29
C LYS A 118 -13.90 -20.33 -2.41
N ASN A 119 -13.79 -21.05 -3.53
CA ASN A 119 -12.72 -22.03 -3.74
C ASN A 119 -11.34 -21.38 -3.94
N ARG A 120 -11.34 -20.11 -4.32
CA ARG A 120 -10.15 -19.27 -4.53
C ARG A 120 -9.78 -18.47 -3.28
N LEU A 121 -10.48 -18.65 -2.16
CA LEU A 121 -10.13 -18.01 -0.90
C LEU A 121 -9.31 -18.96 -0.02
N ALA A 122 -8.33 -18.38 0.66
CA ALA A 122 -7.57 -18.98 1.74
C ALA A 122 -7.45 -17.95 2.87
N VAL A 123 -7.17 -18.42 4.07
CA VAL A 123 -6.98 -17.55 5.24
C VAL A 123 -5.77 -17.97 6.07
N SER A 124 -5.22 -17.05 6.82
CA SER A 124 -4.17 -17.29 7.82
C SER A 124 -4.65 -16.90 9.21
N VAL A 125 -4.13 -17.55 10.25
CA VAL A 125 -4.36 -17.20 11.66
C VAL A 125 -3.06 -17.30 12.44
N PHE A 126 -2.94 -16.53 13.52
CA PHE A 126 -1.76 -16.56 14.39
C PHE A 126 -1.52 -17.94 15.03
N ALA A 127 -0.35 -18.52 14.78
CA ALA A 127 0.05 -19.85 15.24
C ALA A 127 0.31 -19.94 16.76
N GLY A 128 0.50 -18.81 17.44
CA GLY A 128 0.95 -18.78 18.82
C GLY A 128 2.47 -18.76 18.96
N ASP A 129 2.96 -18.18 20.05
CA ASP A 129 4.35 -18.19 20.48
C ASP A 129 4.45 -18.03 22.01
N SER A 130 5.61 -17.58 22.51
CA SER A 130 5.82 -17.33 23.95
C SER A 130 5.05 -16.14 24.49
N ASP A 131 4.62 -15.21 23.64
CA ASP A 131 3.95 -13.96 24.05
C ASP A 131 2.43 -14.12 24.05
N ALA A 132 1.88 -14.93 23.14
CA ALA A 132 0.44 -15.17 23.04
C ALA A 132 0.12 -16.57 22.49
N PRO A 133 -1.00 -17.18 22.92
CA PRO A 133 -1.39 -18.50 22.45
C PRO A 133 -1.84 -18.48 20.98
N PHE A 134 -1.94 -19.67 20.39
CA PHE A 134 -2.60 -19.89 19.11
C PHE A 134 -3.99 -19.23 19.06
N ASP A 135 -4.33 -18.58 17.95
CA ASP A 135 -5.64 -17.99 17.74
C ASP A 135 -6.69 -19.04 17.32
N GLU A 136 -7.04 -19.90 18.27
CA GLU A 136 -8.03 -20.95 18.12
C GLU A 136 -9.45 -20.42 17.82
N GLU A 137 -9.77 -19.23 18.32
CA GLU A 137 -11.09 -18.61 18.11
C GLU A 137 -11.29 -18.29 16.63
N SER A 138 -10.36 -17.55 16.02
CA SER A 138 -10.43 -17.19 14.59
C SER A 138 -10.39 -18.44 13.71
N PHE A 139 -9.55 -19.43 14.04
CA PHE A 139 -9.49 -20.71 13.32
C PHE A 139 -10.86 -21.40 13.28
N ASN A 140 -11.53 -21.50 14.42
CA ASN A 140 -12.83 -22.17 14.52
C ASN A 140 -13.94 -21.37 13.82
N ILE A 141 -13.91 -20.04 13.87
CA ILE A 141 -14.87 -19.19 13.14
C ILE A 141 -14.76 -19.45 11.63
N TRP A 142 -13.55 -19.43 11.07
CA TRP A 142 -13.34 -19.71 9.65
C TRP A 142 -13.80 -21.10 9.22
N LYS A 143 -13.51 -22.11 10.03
CA LYS A 143 -13.97 -23.48 9.80
C LYS A 143 -15.51 -23.57 9.80
N ASN A 144 -16.17 -22.88 10.74
CA ASN A 144 -17.63 -22.84 10.81
C ASN A 144 -18.27 -22.11 9.62
N LEU A 145 -17.56 -21.17 8.99
CA LEU A 145 -17.97 -20.50 7.75
C LEU A 145 -17.77 -21.36 6.49
N GLY A 146 -17.19 -22.56 6.64
CA GLY A 146 -17.00 -23.54 5.57
C GLY A 146 -15.64 -23.46 4.88
N VAL A 147 -14.67 -22.70 5.42
CA VAL A 147 -13.30 -22.70 4.90
C VAL A 147 -12.64 -24.04 5.24
N SER A 148 -12.11 -24.72 4.23
CA SER A 148 -11.39 -25.99 4.43
C SER A 148 -10.19 -25.79 5.37
N GLU A 149 -9.91 -26.76 6.25
CA GLU A 149 -8.72 -26.70 7.10
C GLU A 149 -7.42 -26.63 6.29
N LYS A 150 -7.38 -27.23 5.08
CA LYS A 150 -6.25 -27.12 4.15
C LYS A 150 -6.03 -25.69 3.64
N ARG A 151 -7.03 -24.81 3.82
CA ARG A 151 -7.06 -23.40 3.43
C ARG A 151 -6.90 -22.43 4.60
N ILE A 152 -6.72 -22.94 5.82
CA ILE A 152 -6.47 -22.12 7.02
C ILE A 152 -5.02 -22.38 7.45
N ALA A 153 -4.11 -21.50 7.05
CA ALA A 153 -2.72 -21.58 7.50
C ALA A 153 -2.57 -21.06 8.93
N LYS A 154 -1.66 -21.67 9.69
CA LYS A 154 -1.24 -21.20 11.01
C LYS A 154 0.14 -20.57 10.85
N LEU A 155 0.23 -19.25 10.80
CA LEU A 155 1.49 -18.56 10.52
C LEU A 155 2.09 -17.93 11.78
N PRO A 156 3.43 -17.80 11.85
CA PRO A 156 4.11 -17.21 12.98
C PRO A 156 3.85 -15.71 13.12
N LYS A 157 4.31 -15.13 14.25
CA LYS A 157 4.17 -13.72 14.60
C LYS A 157 4.61 -12.73 13.52
N LYS A 158 5.62 -13.06 12.71
CA LYS A 158 6.08 -12.19 11.62
C LYS A 158 5.01 -11.96 10.54
N ASN A 159 4.06 -12.88 10.41
CA ASN A 159 2.97 -12.84 9.44
C ASN A 159 1.68 -12.40 10.13
N ASN A 160 1.27 -13.14 11.18
CA ASN A 160 -0.04 -12.97 11.79
C ASN A 160 0.00 -12.21 13.13
N TRP A 161 0.65 -11.06 13.15
CA TRP A 161 0.63 -10.16 14.29
C TRP A 161 0.89 -8.74 13.82
N TRP A 162 -0.04 -7.86 14.13
CA TRP A 162 0.07 -6.47 13.71
C TRP A 162 0.38 -5.55 14.89
N GLY A 163 1.39 -4.70 14.66
CA GLY A 163 1.75 -3.60 15.52
C GLY A 163 2.62 -3.96 16.75
N PRO A 164 2.84 -2.97 17.63
CA PRO A 164 2.29 -1.61 17.54
C PRO A 164 2.84 -0.80 16.36
N ALA A 165 2.13 0.27 15.97
CA ALA A 165 2.56 1.17 14.90
C ALA A 165 3.90 1.89 15.21
N GLY A 166 4.22 2.06 16.50
CA GLY A 166 5.51 2.58 16.99
C GLY A 166 6.24 1.58 17.89
N GLU A 167 7.05 2.06 18.85
CA GLU A 167 7.73 1.17 19.81
C GLU A 167 6.78 0.57 20.85
N THR A 168 5.67 1.28 21.13
CA THR A 168 4.64 0.95 22.11
C THR A 168 3.25 1.20 21.54
N GLY A 169 2.22 0.60 22.13
CA GLY A 169 0.82 0.84 21.77
C GLY A 169 0.01 -0.42 21.49
N PRO A 170 -1.22 -0.26 20.96
CA PRO A 170 -2.13 -1.35 20.64
C PRO A 170 -1.57 -2.28 19.58
N CYS A 171 -1.71 -3.57 19.81
CA CYS A 171 -1.32 -4.63 18.89
C CYS A 171 -2.10 -5.91 19.17
N GLY A 172 -1.94 -6.90 18.29
CA GLY A 172 -2.54 -8.21 18.51
C GLY A 172 -2.36 -9.17 17.35
N PRO A 173 -2.84 -10.41 17.53
CA PRO A 173 -2.95 -11.34 16.44
C PRO A 173 -3.94 -10.81 15.41
N ASP A 174 -3.79 -11.28 14.20
CA ASP A 174 -4.69 -10.96 13.11
C ASP A 174 -5.04 -12.24 12.32
N THR A 175 -5.95 -12.07 11.36
CA THR A 175 -6.27 -13.08 10.37
C THR A 175 -6.29 -12.42 9.00
N GLU A 176 -5.62 -13.01 8.02
CA GLU A 176 -5.52 -12.45 6.68
C GLU A 176 -6.28 -13.32 5.69
N MET A 177 -6.93 -12.68 4.73
CA MET A 177 -7.64 -13.30 3.62
C MET A 177 -6.79 -13.19 2.35
N PHE A 178 -6.59 -14.34 1.70
CA PHE A 178 -5.83 -14.45 0.45
C PHE A 178 -6.74 -14.91 -0.68
N TYR A 179 -6.51 -14.39 -1.88
CA TYR A 179 -7.20 -14.80 -3.09
C TYR A 179 -6.24 -15.38 -4.12
N TRP A 180 -6.58 -16.53 -4.68
CA TRP A 180 -5.84 -17.13 -5.78
C TRP A 180 -6.04 -16.31 -7.05
N VAL A 181 -4.99 -15.67 -7.56
CA VAL A 181 -5.01 -14.92 -8.83
C VAL A 181 -4.39 -15.70 -10.01
N GLY A 182 -3.97 -16.94 -9.77
CA GLY A 182 -3.50 -17.85 -10.80
C GLY A 182 -4.62 -18.42 -11.69
N ASN A 183 -4.29 -19.46 -12.45
CA ASN A 183 -5.26 -20.15 -13.30
C ASN A 183 -6.41 -20.75 -12.45
N ALA A 184 -7.66 -20.41 -12.76
CA ALA A 184 -8.85 -20.84 -12.04
C ALA A 184 -9.10 -22.36 -12.11
N ASP A 185 -8.60 -23.06 -13.13
CA ASP A 185 -8.71 -24.52 -13.25
C ASP A 185 -7.60 -25.26 -12.48
N LYS A 186 -6.61 -24.53 -11.95
CA LYS A 186 -5.43 -25.07 -11.26
C LYS A 186 -5.27 -24.50 -9.86
N ILE A 187 -6.39 -24.24 -9.19
CA ILE A 187 -6.40 -23.79 -7.80
C ILE A 187 -5.79 -24.92 -6.94
N PRO A 188 -4.66 -24.70 -6.23
CA PRO A 188 -4.04 -25.72 -5.40
C PRO A 188 -5.02 -26.21 -4.33
N GLU A 189 -5.00 -27.46 -3.88
CA GLU A 189 -5.94 -27.91 -2.82
C GLU A 189 -5.70 -27.20 -1.47
N GLY A 190 -4.42 -26.97 -1.14
CA GLY A 190 -3.98 -26.31 0.10
C GLY A 190 -3.47 -24.89 -0.11
N PHE A 191 -3.50 -24.09 0.95
CA PHE A 191 -2.87 -22.76 0.98
C PHE A 191 -1.38 -22.86 1.33
N ASN A 192 -0.58 -22.02 0.68
CA ASN A 192 0.84 -21.82 0.94
C ASN A 192 1.15 -20.33 0.77
N ASP A 193 1.59 -19.67 1.84
CA ASP A 193 1.87 -18.23 1.89
C ASP A 193 3.13 -17.83 1.11
N ASP A 194 4.03 -18.78 0.81
CA ASP A 194 5.20 -18.54 -0.05
C ASP A 194 4.86 -18.46 -1.55
N ASN A 195 3.64 -18.86 -1.94
CA ASN A 195 3.22 -18.82 -3.34
C ASN A 195 2.57 -17.47 -3.67
N GLY A 196 3.29 -16.61 -4.39
CA GLY A 196 2.85 -15.26 -4.76
C GLY A 196 1.59 -15.15 -5.65
N LEU A 197 1.01 -16.27 -6.10
CA LEU A 197 -0.32 -16.30 -6.72
C LEU A 197 -1.46 -16.33 -5.69
N TRP A 198 -1.17 -16.56 -4.41
CA TRP A 198 -2.06 -16.24 -3.30
C TRP A 198 -1.80 -14.81 -2.86
N VAL A 199 -2.64 -13.89 -3.32
CA VAL A 199 -2.49 -12.46 -3.00
C VAL A 199 -3.31 -12.17 -1.75
N GLU A 200 -2.65 -11.70 -0.70
CA GLU A 200 -3.30 -11.14 0.49
C GLU A 200 -4.15 -9.94 0.07
N ILE A 201 -5.47 -10.00 0.28
CA ILE A 201 -6.41 -8.96 -0.11
C ILE A 201 -6.92 -8.15 1.08
N TRP A 202 -6.98 -8.73 2.26
CA TRP A 202 -7.57 -8.11 3.45
C TRP A 202 -6.97 -8.70 4.73
N ASN A 203 -6.67 -7.86 5.71
CA ASN A 203 -6.22 -8.24 7.05
C ASN A 203 -7.21 -7.72 8.11
N ASP A 204 -7.65 -8.61 9.01
CA ASP A 204 -8.45 -8.29 10.20
C ASP A 204 -7.58 -8.42 11.48
N VAL A 205 -7.18 -7.29 12.04
CA VAL A 205 -6.36 -7.18 13.25
C VAL A 205 -7.22 -7.12 14.50
N PHE A 206 -6.93 -8.02 15.45
CA PHE A 206 -7.63 -8.11 16.73
C PHE A 206 -6.79 -7.51 17.85
N MET A 207 -6.85 -6.19 17.96
CA MET A 207 -6.11 -5.45 18.98
C MET A 207 -6.63 -5.77 20.37
N GLN A 208 -5.88 -6.63 21.06
CA GLN A 208 -6.19 -7.10 22.42
C GLN A 208 -5.01 -6.96 23.38
N PHE A 209 -3.86 -6.50 22.89
CA PHE A 209 -2.67 -6.25 23.69
C PHE A 209 -2.18 -4.81 23.51
N ASN A 210 -1.49 -4.31 24.53
CA ASN A 210 -0.70 -3.10 24.50
C ASN A 210 0.76 -3.50 24.75
N LYS A 211 1.66 -3.19 23.82
CA LYS A 211 3.09 -3.36 24.04
C LYS A 211 3.60 -2.15 24.81
N ASN A 212 4.13 -2.39 26.01
CA ASN A 212 4.70 -1.33 26.83
C ASN A 212 6.18 -1.04 26.46
N SER A 213 6.77 -0.01 27.07
CA SER A 213 8.17 0.40 26.81
C SER A 213 9.21 -0.63 27.23
N GLN A 214 8.84 -1.63 28.03
CA GLN A 214 9.69 -2.76 28.40
C GLN A 214 9.56 -3.94 27.43
N GLY A 215 8.75 -3.78 26.36
CA GLY A 215 8.49 -4.82 25.36
C GLY A 215 7.50 -5.90 25.81
N LYS A 216 6.84 -5.76 26.96
CA LYS A 216 5.83 -6.72 27.43
C LYS A 216 4.46 -6.40 26.83
N TYR A 217 3.68 -7.46 26.58
CA TYR A 217 2.32 -7.38 26.05
C TYR A 217 1.30 -7.50 27.19
N GLU A 218 0.60 -6.41 27.47
CA GLU A 218 -0.45 -6.35 28.49
C GLU A 218 -1.82 -6.37 27.83
N LYS A 219 -2.82 -7.04 28.42
CA LYS A 219 -4.17 -7.07 27.83
C LYS A 219 -4.79 -5.68 27.83
N LEU A 220 -5.36 -5.28 26.70
CA LEU A 220 -6.16 -4.06 26.61
C LEU A 220 -7.48 -4.23 27.35
N VAL A 221 -7.92 -3.17 28.05
CA VAL A 221 -9.26 -3.10 28.66
C VAL A 221 -10.34 -3.08 27.59
N GLN A 222 -10.07 -2.39 26.47
CA GLN A 222 -10.94 -2.30 25.31
C GLN A 222 -10.33 -3.12 24.18
N GLN A 223 -11.00 -4.21 23.79
CA GLN A 223 -10.65 -4.95 22.59
C GLN A 223 -11.18 -4.21 21.36
N ASN A 224 -10.34 -4.09 20.34
CA ASN A 224 -10.69 -3.39 19.10
C ASN A 224 -10.50 -4.29 17.89
N VAL A 225 -11.23 -3.98 16.82
CA VAL A 225 -11.00 -4.53 15.49
C VAL A 225 -10.50 -3.40 14.61
N ASP A 226 -9.43 -3.67 13.89
CA ASP A 226 -8.88 -2.84 12.83
C ASP A 226 -8.73 -3.70 11.60
N THR A 227 -9.27 -3.29 10.46
CA THR A 227 -9.11 -4.05 9.23
C THR A 227 -8.52 -3.20 8.12
N GLY A 228 -7.78 -3.81 7.20
CA GLY A 228 -7.30 -3.14 6.00
C GLY A 228 -7.38 -4.04 4.77
N MET A 229 -8.20 -3.65 3.80
CA MET A 229 -8.32 -4.28 2.49
C MET A 229 -7.65 -3.40 1.43
N GLY A 230 -6.73 -3.96 0.64
CA GLY A 230 -6.05 -3.19 -0.41
C GLY A 230 -6.88 -3.07 -1.68
N LEU A 231 -7.35 -1.86 -2.03
CA LEU A 231 -8.24 -1.64 -3.18
C LEU A 231 -7.64 -2.19 -4.48
N GLU A 232 -6.39 -1.84 -4.76
CA GLU A 232 -5.70 -2.22 -5.99
C GLU A 232 -5.58 -3.74 -6.13
N ARG A 233 -5.37 -4.45 -5.02
CA ARG A 233 -5.25 -5.91 -5.01
C ARG A 233 -6.60 -6.57 -5.27
N VAL A 234 -7.65 -6.12 -4.60
CA VAL A 234 -9.02 -6.63 -4.81
C VAL A 234 -9.52 -6.33 -6.22
N LEU A 235 -9.26 -5.13 -6.72
CA LEU A 235 -9.61 -4.72 -8.08
C LEU A 235 -8.93 -5.61 -9.13
N ALA A 236 -7.65 -5.94 -8.95
CA ALA A 236 -6.95 -6.86 -9.82
C ALA A 236 -7.58 -8.27 -9.75
N ALA A 237 -7.74 -8.79 -8.54
CA ALA A 237 -8.25 -10.13 -8.28
C ALA A 237 -9.65 -10.36 -8.87
N ILE A 238 -10.59 -9.44 -8.65
CA ILE A 238 -11.98 -9.58 -9.12
C ILE A 238 -12.10 -9.47 -10.64
N ASN A 239 -11.18 -8.74 -11.29
CA ASN A 239 -11.12 -8.62 -12.74
C ASN A 239 -10.20 -9.67 -13.38
N GLY A 240 -9.74 -10.68 -12.63
CA GLY A 240 -8.98 -11.80 -13.14
C GLY A 240 -7.53 -11.49 -13.49
N PHE A 241 -6.97 -10.40 -12.94
CA PHE A 241 -5.58 -10.03 -13.12
C PHE A 241 -4.72 -10.53 -11.95
N ASN A 242 -3.52 -11.01 -12.28
CA ASN A 242 -2.44 -11.30 -11.32
C ASN A 242 -1.44 -10.14 -11.18
N ASP A 243 -1.83 -8.97 -11.68
CA ASP A 243 -0.99 -7.80 -11.83
C ASP A 243 -1.84 -6.55 -11.62
N ASN A 244 -1.61 -5.82 -10.53
CA ASN A 244 -2.40 -4.64 -10.17
C ASN A 244 -2.30 -3.55 -11.25
N TYR A 245 -1.18 -3.50 -11.95
CA TYR A 245 -0.89 -2.51 -12.96
C TYR A 245 -1.69 -2.71 -14.26
N LYS A 246 -2.42 -3.84 -14.40
CA LYS A 246 -3.35 -4.07 -15.52
C LYS A 246 -4.75 -3.52 -15.27
N THR A 247 -5.01 -2.97 -14.09
CA THR A 247 -6.31 -2.41 -13.75
C THR A 247 -6.51 -1.01 -14.37
N GLU A 248 -7.75 -0.54 -14.37
CA GLU A 248 -8.10 0.81 -14.84
C GLU A 248 -7.39 1.95 -14.09
N LEU A 249 -6.87 1.69 -12.89
CA LEU A 249 -6.12 2.67 -12.09
C LEU A 249 -4.72 2.95 -12.62
N PHE A 250 -4.17 2.05 -13.45
CA PHE A 250 -2.79 2.13 -13.95
C PHE A 250 -2.69 2.04 -15.48
N GLY A 251 -3.66 1.41 -16.15
CA GLY A 251 -3.68 1.26 -17.61
C GLY A 251 -3.44 2.57 -18.38
N PRO A 252 -4.17 3.67 -18.08
CA PRO A 252 -3.94 4.96 -18.75
C PRO A 252 -2.55 5.54 -18.51
N LEU A 253 -2.00 5.38 -17.30
CA LEU A 253 -0.67 5.87 -16.93
C LEU A 253 0.41 5.11 -17.69
N ILE A 254 0.27 3.78 -17.78
CA ILE A 254 1.18 2.91 -18.53
C ILE A 254 1.11 3.24 -20.02
N GLN A 255 -0.10 3.38 -20.57
CA GLN A 255 -0.28 3.77 -21.96
C GLN A 255 0.44 5.10 -22.27
N LYS A 256 0.35 6.07 -21.36
CA LYS A 256 1.09 7.34 -21.51
C LYS A 256 2.60 7.12 -21.57
N ILE A 257 3.15 6.23 -20.74
CA ILE A 257 4.58 5.87 -20.80
C ILE A 257 4.93 5.14 -22.10
N GLU A 258 4.07 4.25 -22.60
CA GLU A 258 4.29 3.59 -23.89
C GLU A 258 4.35 4.59 -25.05
N GLU A 259 3.46 5.59 -25.05
CA GLU A 259 3.45 6.67 -26.05
C GLU A 259 4.74 7.50 -26.03
N LEU A 260 5.26 7.80 -24.84
CA LEU A 260 6.44 8.65 -24.64
C LEU A 260 7.76 7.91 -24.90
N SER A 261 7.83 6.63 -24.55
CA SER A 261 9.05 5.82 -24.66
C SER A 261 9.16 5.02 -25.97
N GLY A 262 8.02 4.75 -26.64
CA GLY A 262 7.95 3.79 -27.74
C GLY A 262 8.13 2.33 -27.31
N LYS A 263 8.19 2.04 -26.01
CA LYS A 263 8.29 0.69 -25.42
C LYS A 263 6.93 0.15 -25.05
N LYS A 264 6.80 -1.17 -24.92
CA LYS A 264 5.54 -1.84 -24.55
C LYS A 264 5.59 -2.50 -23.18
N TYR A 265 4.50 -2.38 -22.42
CA TYR A 265 4.33 -3.06 -21.16
C TYR A 265 4.29 -4.58 -21.40
N GLY A 266 5.14 -5.33 -20.70
CA GLY A 266 5.32 -6.76 -20.93
C GLY A 266 6.32 -7.11 -22.04
N GLU A 267 6.95 -6.14 -22.72
CA GLU A 267 8.00 -6.39 -23.73
C GLU A 267 9.22 -7.11 -23.12
N SER A 268 9.62 -6.69 -21.92
CA SER A 268 10.62 -7.37 -21.10
C SER A 268 10.34 -7.16 -19.61
N LEU A 269 10.95 -7.98 -18.74
CA LEU A 269 10.83 -7.80 -17.28
C LEU A 269 11.38 -6.44 -16.83
N GLU A 270 12.47 -5.98 -17.45
CA GLU A 270 13.09 -4.69 -17.16
C GLU A 270 12.18 -3.52 -17.54
N ILE A 271 11.63 -3.51 -18.76
CA ILE A 271 10.70 -2.48 -19.23
C ILE A 271 9.45 -2.46 -18.36
N THR A 272 8.90 -3.65 -18.06
CA THR A 272 7.72 -3.79 -17.20
C THR A 272 8.00 -3.22 -15.80
N ARG A 273 9.13 -3.57 -15.20
CA ARG A 273 9.54 -3.08 -13.88
C ARG A 273 9.71 -1.55 -13.89
N ALA A 274 10.38 -0.99 -14.88
CA ALA A 274 10.58 0.45 -15.01
C ALA A 274 9.25 1.20 -15.15
N MET A 275 8.33 0.73 -16.02
CA MET A 275 7.00 1.34 -16.18
C MET A 275 6.20 1.30 -14.87
N ARG A 276 6.24 0.19 -14.13
CA ARG A 276 5.59 0.06 -12.82
C ARG A 276 6.13 1.05 -11.79
N ILE A 277 7.46 1.16 -11.68
CA ILE A 277 8.10 2.13 -10.77
C ILE A 277 7.69 3.55 -11.11
N ILE A 278 7.68 3.92 -12.40
CA ILE A 278 7.27 5.25 -12.83
C ILE A 278 5.83 5.55 -12.41
N VAL A 279 4.86 4.70 -12.78
CA VAL A 279 3.45 5.00 -12.54
C VAL A 279 3.10 4.96 -11.05
N ASP A 280 3.70 4.06 -10.28
CA ASP A 280 3.54 4.02 -8.82
C ASP A 280 4.08 5.29 -8.15
N HIS A 281 5.33 5.66 -8.44
CA HIS A 281 5.98 6.77 -7.76
C HIS A 281 5.37 8.11 -8.14
N ILE A 282 4.96 8.30 -9.41
CA ILE A 282 4.29 9.53 -9.81
C ILE A 282 2.86 9.59 -9.27
N LYS A 283 2.14 8.47 -9.18
CA LYS A 283 0.87 8.41 -8.44
C LYS A 283 1.07 8.84 -6.99
N ALA A 284 2.03 8.25 -6.28
CA ALA A 284 2.33 8.61 -4.90
C ALA A 284 2.72 10.10 -4.74
N ALA A 285 3.62 10.60 -5.59
CA ALA A 285 4.03 12.00 -5.57
C ALA A 285 2.87 12.96 -5.85
N THR A 286 1.98 12.62 -6.78
CA THR A 286 0.77 13.40 -7.10
C THR A 286 -0.14 13.52 -5.89
N PHE A 287 -0.38 12.42 -5.19
CA PHE A 287 -1.20 12.42 -3.98
C PHE A 287 -0.56 13.18 -2.82
N ILE A 288 0.75 13.04 -2.63
CA ILE A 288 1.48 13.78 -1.58
C ILE A 288 1.46 15.29 -1.85
N LEU A 289 1.72 15.71 -3.10
CA LEU A 289 1.70 17.12 -3.50
C LEU A 289 0.30 17.72 -3.49
N GLY A 290 -0.71 16.90 -3.79
CA GLY A 290 -2.11 17.29 -3.80
C GLY A 290 -2.78 17.32 -2.44
N ASP A 291 -2.12 16.79 -1.40
CA ASP A 291 -2.63 16.83 -0.03
C ASP A 291 -2.75 18.27 0.48
N GLU A 292 -3.76 18.54 1.30
CA GLU A 292 -4.09 19.87 1.82
C GLU A 292 -3.00 20.47 2.72
N ARG A 293 -1.96 19.70 3.07
CA ARG A 293 -0.82 20.14 3.85
C ARG A 293 0.39 20.56 3.03
N TRP A 294 0.29 20.54 1.71
CA TRP A 294 1.25 21.19 0.78
C TRP A 294 2.72 20.79 1.01
N LEU A 295 3.00 19.50 1.18
CA LEU A 295 4.38 19.02 1.30
C LEU A 295 5.12 19.21 -0.02
N MET A 296 6.34 19.76 0.05
CA MET A 296 7.20 19.99 -1.11
C MET A 296 8.46 19.10 -1.07
N PRO A 297 9.07 18.80 -2.24
CA PRO A 297 10.36 18.13 -2.31
C PRO A 297 11.44 18.89 -1.52
N SER A 298 12.18 18.18 -0.66
CA SER A 298 13.21 18.77 0.20
C SER A 298 14.39 17.80 0.38
N ASN A 299 15.38 18.17 1.20
CA ASN A 299 16.51 17.30 1.56
C ASN A 299 16.32 16.56 2.90
N VAL A 300 15.16 16.70 3.57
CA VAL A 300 14.93 16.11 4.89
C VAL A 300 13.51 15.55 5.04
N GLY A 301 13.35 14.53 5.88
CA GLY A 301 12.06 13.98 6.29
C GLY A 301 11.16 13.57 5.12
N ALA A 302 9.86 13.86 5.24
CA ALA A 302 8.86 13.50 4.23
C ALA A 302 9.15 14.17 2.86
N GLY A 303 9.70 15.39 2.86
CA GLY A 303 10.09 16.08 1.63
C GLY A 303 11.24 15.40 0.89
N TYR A 304 12.17 14.76 1.62
CA TYR A 304 13.21 13.91 1.00
C TYR A 304 12.61 12.66 0.36
N VAL A 305 11.66 12.00 1.02
CA VAL A 305 10.96 10.85 0.45
C VAL A 305 10.24 11.24 -0.85
N LEU A 306 9.51 12.36 -0.85
CA LEU A 306 8.86 12.87 -2.06
C LEU A 306 9.86 13.13 -3.19
N ARG A 307 10.98 13.81 -2.89
CA ARG A 307 12.08 14.01 -3.86
C ARG A 307 12.62 12.68 -4.39
N ARG A 308 12.85 11.70 -3.51
CA ARG A 308 13.36 10.38 -3.86
C ARG A 308 12.43 9.67 -4.85
N LEU A 309 11.12 9.67 -4.60
CA LEU A 309 10.12 9.06 -5.49
C LEU A 309 10.16 9.67 -6.89
N ILE A 310 10.14 11.01 -6.98
CA ILE A 310 10.19 11.73 -8.26
C ILE A 310 11.48 11.39 -9.01
N ARG A 311 12.65 11.47 -8.36
CA ARG A 311 13.94 11.20 -9.02
C ARG A 311 14.10 9.76 -9.47
N ARG A 312 13.60 8.79 -8.69
CA ARG A 312 13.58 7.36 -9.11
C ARG A 312 12.70 7.16 -10.33
N ALA A 313 11.54 7.81 -10.40
CA ALA A 313 10.69 7.77 -11.60
C ALA A 313 11.41 8.37 -12.82
N VAL A 314 12.02 9.56 -12.67
CA VAL A 314 12.77 10.22 -13.75
C VAL A 314 13.93 9.35 -14.26
N ARG A 315 14.69 8.71 -13.37
CA ARG A 315 15.77 7.77 -13.75
C ARG A 315 15.23 6.60 -14.58
N ASN A 316 14.09 6.02 -14.19
CA ASN A 316 13.46 4.94 -14.96
C ASN A 316 12.88 5.45 -16.28
N GLY A 317 12.38 6.69 -16.34
CA GLY A 317 11.99 7.32 -17.62
C GLY A 317 13.19 7.46 -18.56
N PHE A 318 14.34 7.86 -18.03
CA PHE A 318 15.59 7.95 -18.79
C PHE A 318 16.05 6.59 -19.33
N SER A 319 15.96 5.50 -18.54
CA SER A 319 16.31 4.15 -19.02
C SER A 319 15.36 3.63 -20.10
N LEU A 320 14.11 4.08 -20.12
CA LEU A 320 13.15 3.82 -21.20
C LEU A 320 13.36 4.73 -22.43
N GLY A 321 14.31 5.67 -22.39
CA GLY A 321 14.61 6.58 -23.49
C GLY A 321 13.73 7.83 -23.56
N ILE A 322 12.96 8.14 -22.51
CA ILE A 322 12.15 9.36 -22.43
C ILE A 322 13.07 10.55 -22.18
N LYS A 323 13.04 11.54 -23.08
CA LYS A 323 13.92 12.73 -23.03
C LYS A 323 13.20 14.01 -22.63
N GLU A 324 11.90 14.06 -22.83
CA GLU A 324 11.08 15.21 -22.47
C GLU A 324 10.53 15.10 -21.04
N ILE A 325 10.09 16.22 -20.48
CA ILE A 325 9.41 16.24 -19.18
C ILE A 325 8.15 15.39 -19.28
N PHE A 326 8.03 14.40 -18.41
CA PHE A 326 6.92 13.45 -18.44
C PHE A 326 6.19 13.28 -17.11
N THR A 327 6.82 13.63 -15.98
CA THR A 327 6.23 13.36 -14.66
C THR A 327 4.89 14.08 -14.49
N SER A 328 4.79 15.33 -14.94
CA SER A 328 3.52 16.07 -14.98
C SER A 328 2.47 15.43 -15.88
N LYS A 329 2.85 14.94 -17.07
CA LYS A 329 1.92 14.28 -18.00
C LYS A 329 1.27 13.03 -17.38
N ILE A 330 2.02 12.27 -16.58
CA ILE A 330 1.49 11.12 -15.82
C ILE A 330 0.61 11.59 -14.66
N ALA A 331 1.01 12.64 -13.95
CA ALA A 331 0.21 13.20 -12.86
C ALA A 331 -1.15 13.72 -13.35
N GLU A 332 -1.25 14.26 -14.56
CA GLU A 332 -2.54 14.66 -15.13
C GLU A 332 -3.51 13.48 -15.29
N GLU A 333 -3.03 12.31 -15.71
CA GLU A 333 -3.86 11.10 -15.78
C GLU A 333 -4.26 10.61 -14.38
N VAL A 334 -3.37 10.70 -13.39
CA VAL A 334 -3.70 10.41 -11.99
C VAL A 334 -4.81 11.33 -11.49
N ILE A 335 -4.68 12.64 -11.71
CA ILE A 335 -5.70 13.63 -11.30
C ILE A 335 -7.04 13.34 -11.99
N LYS A 336 -7.02 12.99 -13.28
CA LYS A 336 -8.23 12.62 -14.03
C LYS A 336 -8.94 11.40 -13.43
N ILE A 337 -8.19 10.36 -13.06
CA ILE A 337 -8.76 9.13 -12.47
C ILE A 337 -9.33 9.39 -11.08
N TYR A 338 -8.71 10.28 -10.29
CA TYR A 338 -8.96 10.37 -8.86
C TYR A 338 -9.70 11.62 -8.38
N SER A 339 -9.79 12.69 -9.19
CA SER A 339 -10.33 13.99 -8.74
C SER A 339 -11.82 13.99 -8.36
N GLU A 340 -12.60 13.02 -8.82
CA GLU A 340 -13.99 12.86 -8.37
C GLU A 340 -14.06 12.32 -6.92
N VAL A 341 -13.15 11.42 -6.56
CA VAL A 341 -13.07 10.83 -5.21
C VAL A 341 -12.28 11.72 -4.24
N TYR A 342 -11.23 12.39 -4.76
CA TYR A 342 -10.31 13.25 -4.02
C TYR A 342 -10.23 14.64 -4.69
N PRO A 343 -11.23 15.52 -4.47
CA PRO A 343 -11.33 16.83 -5.12
C PRO A 343 -10.12 17.75 -4.90
N GLU A 344 -9.38 17.55 -3.81
CA GLU A 344 -8.13 18.26 -3.52
C GLU A 344 -7.09 18.10 -4.65
N LEU A 345 -7.05 16.96 -5.34
CA LEU A 345 -6.15 16.76 -6.48
C LEU A 345 -6.49 17.70 -7.64
N GLY A 346 -7.78 17.91 -7.91
CA GLY A 346 -8.24 18.85 -8.94
C GLY A 346 -7.98 20.30 -8.54
N LYS A 347 -8.26 20.67 -7.29
CA LYS A 347 -8.00 22.01 -6.74
C LYS A 347 -6.52 22.36 -6.76
N ASN A 348 -5.65 21.39 -6.49
CA ASN A 348 -4.21 21.60 -6.35
C ASN A 348 -3.43 21.25 -7.63
N LYS A 349 -4.12 21.02 -8.76
CA LYS A 349 -3.52 20.58 -10.04
C LYS A 349 -2.31 21.44 -10.44
N ASP A 350 -2.47 22.76 -10.49
CA ASP A 350 -1.39 23.65 -10.97
C ASP A 350 -0.15 23.58 -10.08
N PHE A 351 -0.34 23.44 -8.76
CA PHE A 351 0.75 23.27 -7.82
C PHE A 351 1.47 21.92 -8.03
N ILE A 352 0.71 20.83 -8.12
CA ILE A 352 1.25 19.49 -8.38
C ILE A 352 2.14 19.50 -9.63
N ILE A 353 1.58 20.00 -10.74
CA ILE A 353 2.27 20.06 -12.03
C ILE A 353 3.53 20.94 -11.95
N SER A 354 3.45 22.10 -11.30
CA SER A 354 4.59 22.99 -11.13
C SER A 354 5.72 22.35 -10.32
N GLN A 355 5.42 21.66 -9.22
CA GLN A 355 6.44 21.05 -8.37
C GLN A 355 7.10 19.83 -9.04
N LEU A 356 6.33 19.01 -9.76
CA LEU A 356 6.87 17.88 -10.52
C LEU A 356 7.82 18.36 -11.61
N ASN A 357 7.41 19.34 -12.44
CA ASN A 357 8.26 19.90 -13.48
C ASN A 357 9.55 20.47 -12.90
N LYS A 358 9.47 21.28 -11.84
CA LYS A 358 10.65 21.88 -11.18
C LYS A 358 11.64 20.83 -10.69
N GLU A 359 11.17 19.76 -10.08
CA GLU A 359 12.05 18.72 -9.54
C GLU A 359 12.64 17.83 -10.66
N GLU A 360 11.87 17.54 -11.71
CA GLU A 360 12.33 16.80 -12.91
C GLU A 360 13.38 17.61 -13.70
N GLU A 361 13.11 18.89 -14.00
CA GLU A 361 14.04 19.80 -14.66
C GLU A 361 15.37 19.88 -13.90
N LYS A 362 15.29 20.13 -12.59
CA LYS A 362 16.46 20.22 -11.73
C LYS A 362 17.29 18.93 -11.70
N PHE A 363 16.65 17.76 -11.74
CA PHE A 363 17.37 16.50 -11.72
C PHE A 363 17.97 16.15 -13.09
N ASN A 364 17.27 16.49 -14.19
CA ASN A 364 17.76 16.27 -15.55
C ASN A 364 19.07 17.02 -15.83
N GLU A 365 19.29 18.20 -15.22
CA GLU A 365 20.56 18.95 -15.33
C GLU A 365 21.80 18.15 -14.87
N THR A 366 21.61 17.21 -13.92
CA THR A 366 22.70 16.44 -13.31
C THR A 366 22.64 14.94 -13.61
N LEU A 367 21.50 14.41 -14.05
CA LEU A 367 21.27 12.98 -14.27
C LEU A 367 22.30 12.35 -15.22
N GLU A 368 22.46 12.91 -16.43
CA GLU A 368 23.35 12.31 -17.44
C GLU A 368 24.82 12.34 -16.97
N LYS A 369 25.23 13.42 -16.30
CA LYS A 369 26.59 13.53 -15.74
C LYS A 369 26.82 12.55 -14.60
N GLY A 370 25.83 12.40 -13.71
CA GLY A 370 25.90 11.45 -12.60
C GLY A 370 25.94 10.00 -13.07
N LEU A 371 25.17 9.64 -14.12
CA LEU A 371 25.23 8.32 -14.74
C LEU A 371 26.61 8.07 -15.37
N LYS A 372 27.19 9.04 -16.09
CA LYS A 372 28.55 8.91 -16.65
C LYS A 372 29.60 8.72 -15.56
N GLU A 373 29.52 9.47 -14.48
CA GLU A 373 30.42 9.30 -13.34
C GLU A 373 30.27 7.90 -12.73
N PHE A 374 29.03 7.43 -12.55
CA PHE A 374 28.75 6.09 -12.06
C PHE A 374 29.33 4.99 -12.97
N GLU A 375 29.28 5.15 -14.30
CA GLU A 375 29.85 4.20 -15.26
C GLU A 375 31.37 4.00 -15.10
N HIS A 376 32.09 5.00 -14.57
CA HIS A 376 33.53 4.90 -14.35
C HIS A 376 33.91 4.15 -13.06
N LEU A 377 32.94 3.90 -12.18
CA LEU A 377 33.16 3.19 -10.91
C LEU A 377 33.12 1.68 -11.14
N LYS A 378 34.17 0.97 -10.69
CA LYS A 378 34.25 -0.50 -10.70
C LYS A 378 33.80 -1.14 -9.38
N ALA A 379 33.77 -0.34 -8.33
CA ALA A 379 33.27 -0.63 -6.99
C ALA A 379 32.87 0.70 -6.37
N ILE A 380 31.84 0.72 -5.53
CA ILE A 380 31.29 1.96 -4.97
C ILE A 380 31.69 2.06 -3.50
N SER A 381 32.54 3.03 -3.18
CA SER A 381 32.80 3.37 -1.79
C SER A 381 31.71 4.30 -1.23
N GLY A 382 31.63 4.42 0.10
CA GLY A 382 30.75 5.41 0.74
C GLY A 382 31.07 6.85 0.31
N ARG A 383 32.34 7.14 -0.04
CA ARG A 383 32.75 8.45 -0.57
C ARG A 383 32.20 8.69 -1.97
N ASP A 384 32.19 7.67 -2.82
CA ASP A 384 31.66 7.77 -4.18
C ASP A 384 30.13 7.94 -4.15
N ALA A 385 29.45 7.17 -3.31
CA ALA A 385 28.01 7.32 -3.08
C ALA A 385 27.67 8.73 -2.53
N PHE A 386 28.48 9.26 -1.61
CA PHE A 386 28.31 10.61 -1.09
C PHE A 386 28.58 11.69 -2.16
N ASN A 387 29.56 11.48 -3.05
CA ASN A 387 29.81 12.38 -4.18
C ASN A 387 28.63 12.38 -5.17
N LEU A 388 28.09 11.19 -5.49
CA LEU A 388 26.88 11.05 -6.33
C LEU A 388 25.69 11.79 -5.72
N TYR A 389 25.52 11.70 -4.41
CA TYR A 389 24.51 12.42 -3.66
C TYR A 389 24.73 13.94 -3.67
N GLN A 390 25.89 14.44 -3.23
CA GLN A 390 26.08 15.89 -3.04
C GLN A 390 26.21 16.64 -4.38
N THR A 391 26.86 16.05 -5.38
CA THR A 391 27.25 16.73 -6.61
C THR A 391 26.20 16.57 -7.69
N TYR A 392 25.65 15.35 -7.83
CA TYR A 392 24.70 15.02 -8.89
C TYR A 392 23.28 14.84 -8.37
N GLY A 393 23.08 14.90 -7.05
CA GLY A 393 21.77 14.80 -6.44
C GLY A 393 21.17 13.39 -6.49
N PHE A 394 21.99 12.35 -6.61
CA PHE A 394 21.47 10.98 -6.64
C PHE A 394 21.12 10.58 -5.21
N PRO A 395 19.82 10.34 -4.87
CA PRO A 395 19.48 9.71 -3.62
C PRO A 395 20.29 8.42 -3.47
N PHE A 396 20.70 8.09 -2.26
CA PHE A 396 21.51 6.90 -1.97
C PHE A 396 20.92 5.63 -2.62
N GLU A 397 19.60 5.53 -2.64
CA GLU A 397 18.87 4.38 -3.15
C GLU A 397 18.95 4.25 -4.68
N ILE A 398 19.03 5.36 -5.43
CA ILE A 398 19.33 5.30 -6.87
C ILE A 398 20.73 4.73 -7.10
N THR A 399 21.71 5.18 -6.31
CA THR A 399 23.09 4.67 -6.41
C THR A 399 23.15 3.19 -6.07
N LYS A 400 22.42 2.75 -5.04
CA LYS A 400 22.31 1.34 -4.63
C LYS A 400 21.68 0.48 -5.73
N GLU A 401 20.57 0.92 -6.33
CA GLU A 401 19.92 0.20 -7.43
C GLU A 401 20.83 0.04 -8.64
N LEU A 402 21.52 1.12 -9.04
CA LEU A 402 22.49 1.07 -10.14
C LEU A 402 23.65 0.10 -9.83
N ALA A 403 24.05 -0.01 -8.56
CA ALA A 403 25.08 -0.95 -8.12
C ALA A 403 24.62 -2.40 -8.25
N GLU A 404 23.40 -2.70 -7.74
CA GLU A 404 22.79 -4.02 -7.81
C GLU A 404 22.59 -4.48 -9.26
N GLU A 405 22.17 -3.59 -10.16
CA GLU A 405 22.03 -3.85 -11.60
C GLU A 405 23.36 -4.25 -12.27
N LYS A 406 24.50 -3.78 -11.73
CA LYS A 406 25.85 -4.13 -12.19
C LYS A 406 26.51 -5.27 -11.41
N GLY A 407 25.83 -5.80 -10.39
CA GLY A 407 26.37 -6.83 -9.50
C GLY A 407 27.55 -6.37 -8.65
N MET A 408 27.57 -5.09 -8.23
CA MET A 408 28.59 -4.49 -7.36
C MET A 408 28.27 -4.56 -5.88
#